data_AF-A0A957QMK7-F1
#
_entry.id   AF-A0A957QMK7-F1
#
_cell.length_a   1.000
_cell.length_b   1.000
_cell.length_c   1.000
_cell.angle_alpha   90.00
_cell.angle_beta   90.00
_cell.angle_gamma   90.00
#
_symmetry.space_group_name_H-M   'P 1'
#
loop_
_entity.id
_entity.type
_entity.pdbx_description
1 polymer ?
#
loop_
_entity_poly.entity_id
_entity_poly.type
_entity_poly.pdbx_seq_one_letter_code
_entity_poly.pdbx_strand_id
1 'polypeptide(L)'
;MILEQAKSSTAEKLTEIILDLQRDPAIEMVILSTEDGIPINTINDKDNKAAAVAGFMLAAARQGFAMLNLAGSREIVIRNKQNQLFVSRIFSTCESKLILILLLNEDIPYKRLMNGVTRRIKMTVEN
;
A
#
# COMPACT_ATOMS: atom_id res chain seq x y z
N MET A 1 10.40 3.64 -27.56
CA MET A 1 10.23 2.19 -27.78
C MET A 1 10.85 1.30 -26.70
N ILE A 2 12.16 1.25 -26.45
CA ILE A 2 12.74 0.36 -25.40
C ILE A 2 12.31 0.77 -23.97
N LEU A 3 12.21 2.07 -23.70
CA LEU A 3 11.78 2.61 -22.39
C LEU A 3 10.29 2.42 -22.08
N GLU A 4 9.42 2.29 -23.09
CA GLU A 4 7.99 2.03 -22.89
C GLU A 4 7.71 0.55 -22.59
N GLN A 5 8.47 -0.35 -23.21
CA GLN A 5 8.36 -1.80 -22.96
C GLN A 5 8.81 -2.20 -21.55
N ALA A 6 9.86 -1.57 -21.01
CA ALA A 6 10.32 -1.82 -19.63
C ALA A 6 9.30 -1.32 -18.58
N LYS A 7 8.70 -0.13 -18.81
CA LYS A 7 7.63 0.41 -17.96
C LYS A 7 6.37 -0.45 -18.00
N SER A 8 6.01 -1.00 -19.17
CA SER A 8 4.89 -1.96 -19.30
C SER A 8 5.11 -3.19 -18.43
N SER A 9 6.30 -3.80 -18.49
CA SER A 9 6.56 -5.05 -17.76
C SER A 9 6.58 -4.91 -16.23
N THR A 10 7.01 -3.75 -15.70
CA THR A 10 7.03 -3.53 -14.24
C THR A 10 5.62 -3.27 -13.72
N ALA A 11 4.83 -2.45 -14.42
CA ALA A 11 3.44 -2.19 -14.05
C ALA A 11 2.59 -3.47 -14.09
N GLU A 12 2.80 -4.31 -15.10
CA GLU A 12 2.15 -5.63 -15.22
C GLU A 12 2.50 -6.54 -14.03
N LYS A 13 3.79 -6.71 -13.71
CA LYS A 13 4.23 -7.52 -12.55
C LYS A 13 3.70 -6.98 -11.22
N LEU A 14 3.64 -5.66 -11.05
CA LEU A 14 3.02 -5.06 -9.87
C LEU A 14 1.52 -5.37 -9.83
N THR A 15 0.85 -5.32 -10.97
CA THR A 15 -0.58 -5.67 -11.07
C THR A 15 -0.81 -7.13 -10.70
N GLU A 16 0.05 -8.06 -11.16
CA GLU A 16 0.00 -9.47 -10.78
C GLU A 16 0.14 -9.69 -9.27
N ILE A 17 1.08 -9.00 -8.61
CA ILE A 17 1.25 -9.08 -7.14
C ILE A 17 -0.03 -8.63 -6.42
N ILE A 18 -0.68 -7.57 -6.91
CA ILE A 18 -1.92 -7.05 -6.32
C ILE A 18 -3.09 -8.01 -6.56
N LEU A 19 -3.24 -8.54 -7.78
CA LEU A 19 -4.26 -9.52 -8.12
C LEU A 19 -4.10 -10.83 -7.33
N ASP A 20 -2.88 -11.29 -7.10
CA ASP A 20 -2.61 -12.46 -6.27
C ASP A 20 -3.12 -12.28 -4.84
N LEU A 21 -3.01 -11.08 -4.28
CA LEU A 21 -3.50 -10.78 -2.93
C LEU A 21 -5.02 -10.70 -2.89
N GLN A 22 -5.66 -10.15 -3.92
CA GLN A 22 -7.12 -10.07 -4.00
C GLN A 22 -7.80 -11.44 -4.12
N ARG A 23 -7.06 -12.51 -4.43
CA ARG A 23 -7.58 -13.88 -4.43
C ARG A 23 -7.76 -14.45 -3.02
N ASP A 24 -7.12 -13.87 -2.01
CA ASP A 24 -7.31 -14.29 -0.62
C ASP A 24 -8.67 -13.76 -0.11
N PRO A 25 -9.62 -14.64 0.25
CA PRO A 25 -10.96 -14.22 0.66
C PRO A 25 -10.98 -13.40 1.96
N ALA A 26 -9.88 -13.38 2.70
CA ALA A 26 -9.75 -12.59 3.91
C ALA A 26 -9.29 -11.14 3.62
N ILE A 27 -8.93 -10.84 2.36
CA ILE A 27 -8.50 -9.53 1.89
C ILE A 27 -9.60 -8.88 1.06
N GLU A 28 -10.21 -7.83 1.59
CA GLU A 28 -11.30 -7.11 0.91
C GLU A 28 -10.78 -6.04 -0.05
N MET A 29 -9.61 -5.47 0.23
CA MET A 29 -9.03 -4.39 -0.55
C MET A 29 -7.51 -4.46 -0.51
N VAL A 30 -6.89 -4.21 -1.66
CA VAL A 30 -5.43 -4.10 -1.82
C VAL A 30 -5.17 -2.94 -2.76
N ILE A 31 -4.41 -1.95 -2.31
CA ILE A 31 -4.06 -0.80 -3.13
C ILE A 31 -2.58 -0.49 -2.97
N LEU A 32 -1.91 -0.33 -4.11
CA LEU A 32 -0.58 0.25 -4.18
C LEU A 32 -0.71 1.68 -4.71
N SER A 33 -0.14 2.63 -3.97
CA SER A 33 -0.19 4.06 -4.32
C SER A 33 1.16 4.73 -4.10
N THR A 34 1.33 5.91 -4.66
CA THR A 34 2.41 6.83 -4.33
C THR A 34 2.22 7.38 -2.91
N GLU A 35 3.27 7.99 -2.34
CA GLU A 35 3.21 8.67 -1.04
C GLU A 35 2.13 9.77 -0.99
N ASP A 36 1.79 10.38 -2.13
CA ASP A 36 0.77 11.42 -2.27
C ASP A 36 -0.67 10.87 -2.40
N GLY A 37 -0.83 9.53 -2.33
CA GLY A 37 -2.14 8.88 -2.43
C GLY A 37 -2.66 8.73 -3.86
N ILE A 38 -1.78 8.82 -4.87
CA ILE A 38 -2.13 8.50 -6.26
C ILE A 38 -1.98 6.99 -6.44
N PRO A 39 -3.05 6.25 -6.74
CA PRO A 39 -2.94 4.82 -6.95
C PRO A 39 -2.11 4.50 -8.20
N ILE A 40 -1.25 3.50 -8.07
CA ILE A 40 -0.41 3.00 -9.15
C ILE A 40 -1.16 1.94 -9.94
N ASN A 41 -1.90 1.08 -9.23
CA ASN A 41 -2.76 0.07 -9.80
C ASN A 41 -4.12 0.12 -9.09
N THR A 42 -5.17 0.43 -9.84
CA THR A 42 -6.57 0.35 -9.38
C THR A 42 -7.39 -0.45 -10.35
N ILE A 43 -8.22 -1.32 -9.79
CA ILE A 43 -9.22 -2.08 -10.54
C ILE A 43 -10.59 -1.41 -10.39
N ASN A 44 -10.79 -0.53 -9.39
CA ASN A 44 -12.07 0.10 -9.08
C ASN A 44 -11.94 1.58 -8.62
N ASP A 45 -12.94 2.41 -8.93
CA ASP A 45 -12.99 3.83 -8.52
C ASP A 45 -13.09 4.03 -7.00
N LYS A 46 -13.68 3.06 -6.27
CA LYS A 46 -13.71 3.10 -4.80
C LYS A 46 -12.30 3.05 -4.19
N ASP A 47 -11.37 2.40 -4.87
CA ASP A 47 -9.99 2.25 -4.43
C ASP A 47 -9.22 3.58 -4.55
N ASN A 48 -9.57 4.42 -5.54
CA ASN A 48 -8.98 5.76 -5.71
C ASN A 48 -9.20 6.65 -4.48
N LYS A 49 -10.41 6.64 -3.93
CA LYS A 49 -10.73 7.43 -2.72
C LYS A 49 -10.00 6.90 -1.50
N ALA A 50 -9.91 5.58 -1.35
CA ALA A 50 -9.19 4.96 -0.24
C ALA A 50 -7.69 5.28 -0.28
N ALA A 51 -7.07 5.30 -1.47
CA ALA A 51 -5.68 5.71 -1.65
C ALA A 51 -5.42 7.15 -1.20
N ALA A 52 -6.26 8.09 -1.65
CA ALA A 52 -6.14 9.50 -1.27
C ALA A 52 -6.31 9.71 0.24
N VAL A 53 -7.29 9.05 0.85
CA VAL A 53 -7.53 9.11 2.31
C VAL A 53 -6.34 8.54 3.08
N ALA A 54 -5.79 7.41 2.64
CA ALA A 54 -4.63 6.80 3.28
C ALA A 54 -3.39 7.71 3.24
N GLY A 55 -3.10 8.30 2.06
CA GLY A 55 -2.01 9.28 1.89
C GLY A 55 -2.19 10.49 2.81
N PHE A 56 -3.40 11.06 2.86
CA PHE A 56 -3.72 12.15 3.77
C PHE A 56 -3.51 11.79 5.25
N MET A 57 -4.01 10.62 5.67
CA MET A 57 -3.86 10.16 7.06
C MET A 57 -2.39 9.99 7.44
N LEU A 58 -1.57 9.43 6.55
CA LEU A 58 -0.14 9.27 6.77
C LEU A 58 0.59 10.61 6.85
N ALA A 59 0.24 11.57 5.98
CA ALA A 59 0.79 12.92 6.04
C ALA A 59 0.42 13.62 7.36
N ALA A 60 -0.86 13.57 7.75
CA ALA A 60 -1.35 14.14 9.00
C ALA A 60 -0.68 13.49 10.23
N ALA A 61 -0.53 12.16 10.24
CA ALA A 61 0.16 11.44 11.30
C ALA A 61 1.63 11.89 11.39
N ARG A 62 2.35 11.96 10.27
CA ARG A 62 3.75 12.42 10.27
C ARG A 62 3.90 13.84 10.80
N GLN A 63 2.98 14.74 10.44
CA GLN A 63 2.96 16.09 10.99
C GLN A 63 2.71 16.09 12.51
N GLY A 64 1.76 15.29 12.99
CA GLY A 64 1.49 15.15 14.42
C GLY A 64 2.71 14.62 15.20
N PHE A 65 3.39 13.61 14.66
CA PHE A 65 4.62 13.09 15.25
C PHE A 65 5.74 14.15 15.29
N ALA A 66 5.90 14.93 14.22
CA ALA A 66 6.88 16.02 14.18
C ALA A 66 6.58 17.10 15.23
N MET A 67 5.30 17.49 15.39
CA MET A 67 4.87 18.45 16.42
C MET A 67 5.10 17.95 17.85
N LEU A 68 5.05 16.63 18.06
CA LEU A 68 5.30 15.99 19.35
C LEU A 68 6.79 15.64 19.57
N ASN A 69 7.68 15.96 18.63
CA ASN A 69 9.09 15.55 18.63
C ASN A 69 9.28 14.03 18.77
N LEU A 70 8.40 13.26 18.13
CA LEU A 70 8.44 11.81 18.08
C LEU A 70 9.00 11.32 16.75
N ALA A 71 9.60 10.12 16.75
CA ALA A 71 10.04 9.46 15.52
C ALA A 71 8.80 9.13 14.66
N GLY A 72 8.75 9.66 13.43
CA GLY A 72 7.57 9.56 12.56
C GLY A 72 7.05 8.14 12.33
N SER A 73 5.74 7.99 12.21
CA SER A 73 5.13 6.70 11.87
C SER A 73 5.28 6.37 10.38
N ARG A 74 5.48 5.08 10.09
CA ARG A 74 5.43 4.50 8.74
C ARG A 74 4.18 3.69 8.47
N GLU A 75 3.32 3.52 9.49
CA GLU A 75 2.16 2.66 9.42
C GLU A 75 0.99 3.28 10.18
N ILE A 76 -0.20 3.18 9.60
CA ILE A 76 -1.47 3.47 10.24
C ILE A 76 -2.29 2.19 10.25
N VAL A 77 -2.89 1.90 11.40
CA VAL A 77 -3.79 0.77 11.58
C VAL A 77 -5.08 1.29 12.19
N ILE A 78 -6.20 1.04 11.51
CA ILE A 78 -7.54 1.43 11.98
C ILE A 78 -8.37 0.15 12.08
N ARG A 79 -9.02 -0.04 13.22
CA ARG A 79 -9.95 -1.14 13.45
C ARG A 79 -11.37 -0.60 13.48
N ASN A 80 -12.28 -1.19 12.70
CA ASN A 80 -13.69 -0.83 12.76
C ASN A 80 -14.47 -1.75 13.71
N LYS A 81 -15.77 -1.47 13.89
CA LYS A 81 -16.66 -2.24 14.77
C LYS A 81 -17.02 -3.63 14.21
N GLN A 82 -16.79 -3.85 12.90
CA GLN A 82 -16.97 -5.13 12.23
C GLN A 82 -15.70 -5.98 12.26
N ASN A 83 -14.73 -5.67 13.13
CA ASN A 83 -13.48 -6.41 13.24
C ASN A 83 -12.64 -6.38 11.95
N GLN A 84 -12.84 -5.38 11.08
CA GLN A 84 -11.99 -5.18 9.91
C GLN A 84 -10.79 -4.32 10.29
N LEU A 85 -9.65 -4.65 9.68
CA LEU A 85 -8.38 -3.98 9.86
C LEU A 85 -8.01 -3.25 8.57
N PHE A 86 -8.04 -1.92 8.63
CA PHE A 86 -7.44 -1.08 7.60
C PHE A 86 -5.99 -0.82 7.97
N VAL A 87 -5.07 -1.18 7.09
CA VAL A 87 -3.63 -1.00 7.27
C VAL A 87 -3.10 -0.18 6.11
N SER A 88 -2.38 0.90 6.41
CA SER A 88 -1.66 1.69 5.41
C SER A 88 -0.20 1.82 5.83
N ARG A 89 0.73 1.41 4.96
CA ARG A 89 2.16 1.41 5.27
C ARG A 89 2.98 2.05 4.16
N ILE A 90 3.84 2.99 4.55
CA ILE A 90 4.87 3.58 3.69
C ILE A 90 6.10 2.66 3.64
N PHE A 91 6.61 2.44 2.43
CA PHE A 91 7.90 1.81 2.20
C PHE A 91 8.63 2.46 1.02
N SER A 92 9.97 2.42 1.05
CA SER A 92 10.80 2.96 -0.03
C SER A 92 11.28 1.85 -0.97
N THR A 93 11.23 2.13 -2.27
CA THR A 93 12.03 1.47 -3.32
C THR A 93 13.23 2.36 -3.66
N CYS A 94 14.07 1.96 -4.62
CA CYS A 94 15.17 2.80 -5.11
C CYS A 94 14.69 4.12 -5.74
N GLU A 95 13.52 4.13 -6.39
CA GLU A 95 13.04 5.26 -7.17
C GLU A 95 11.99 6.11 -6.45
N SER A 96 11.24 5.53 -5.53
CA SER A 96 10.06 6.19 -4.95
C SER A 96 9.68 5.67 -3.57
N LYS A 97 8.86 6.47 -2.88
CA LYS A 97 8.14 6.03 -1.69
C LYS A 97 6.72 5.65 -2.09
N LEU A 98 6.33 4.46 -1.66
CA LEU A 98 5.06 3.85 -1.98
C LEU A 98 4.27 3.62 -0.70
N ILE A 99 2.94 3.59 -0.84
CA ILE A 99 2.00 3.22 0.19
C ILE A 99 1.30 1.94 -0.24
N LEU A 100 1.36 0.92 0.61
CA LEU A 100 0.54 -0.28 0.48
C LEU A 100 -0.61 -0.22 1.48
N ILE A 101 -1.82 -0.39 0.97
CA ILE A 101 -3.06 -0.30 1.72
C ILE A 101 -3.78 -1.63 1.64
N LEU A 102 -4.22 -2.13 2.80
CA LEU A 102 -5.03 -3.33 2.93
C LEU A 102 -6.28 -3.06 3.75
N LEU A 103 -7.40 -3.68 3.34
CA LEU A 103 -8.55 -3.91 4.19
C LEU A 103 -8.71 -5.42 4.40
N LEU A 104 -8.67 -5.85 5.66
CA LEU A 104 -8.60 -7.26 6.06
C LEU A 104 -9.65 -7.58 7.11
N ASN A 105 -10.03 -8.85 7.24
CA ASN A 105 -10.74 -9.36 8.42
C ASN A 105 -9.74 -9.63 9.58
N GLU A 106 -10.12 -9.40 10.84
CA GLU A 106 -9.23 -9.28 12.02
C GLU A 106 -8.26 -10.44 12.26
N ASP A 107 -8.60 -11.64 11.80
CA ASP A 107 -7.89 -12.87 12.14
C ASP A 107 -6.57 -13.06 11.36
N ILE A 108 -6.25 -12.16 10.42
CA ILE A 108 -5.06 -12.30 9.60
C ILE A 108 -3.85 -11.66 10.29
N PRO A 109 -2.70 -12.37 10.38
CA PRO A 109 -1.44 -11.78 10.81
C PRO A 109 -0.89 -10.80 9.75
N TYR A 110 -1.50 -9.61 9.66
CA TYR A 110 -1.27 -8.62 8.60
C TYR A 110 0.19 -8.20 8.47
N LYS A 111 0.96 -8.19 9.57
CA LYS A 111 2.39 -7.81 9.54
C LYS A 111 3.20 -8.75 8.66
N ARG A 112 2.92 -10.06 8.71
CA ARG A 112 3.62 -11.07 7.89
C ARG A 112 3.26 -10.88 6.42
N LEU A 113 1.97 -10.68 6.14
CA LEU A 113 1.47 -10.37 4.81
C LEU A 113 2.14 -9.10 4.27
N MET A 114 2.16 -8.02 5.04
CA MET A 114 2.79 -6.76 4.64
C MET A 114 4.27 -6.83 4.37
N ASN A 115 5.02 -7.51 5.23
CA ASN A 115 6.45 -7.72 4.98
C ASN A 115 6.69 -8.56 3.72
N GLY A 116 5.87 -9.61 3.49
CA GLY A 116 5.97 -10.44 2.30
C GLY A 116 5.70 -9.67 1.00
N VAL A 117 4.61 -8.90 0.98
CA VAL A 117 4.22 -8.14 -0.21
C VAL A 117 5.18 -6.99 -0.50
N THR A 118 5.54 -6.20 0.51
CA THR A 118 6.51 -5.10 0.32
C THR A 118 7.86 -5.62 -0.17
N ARG A 119 8.31 -6.79 0.30
CA ARG A 119 9.53 -7.44 -0.20
C ARG A 119 9.37 -7.86 -1.66
N ARG A 120 8.25 -8.48 -2.04
CA ARG A 120 7.96 -8.86 -3.45
C ARG A 120 7.99 -7.63 -4.35
N ILE A 121 7.29 -6.55 -3.97
CA ILE A 121 7.26 -5.29 -4.74
C ILE A 121 8.67 -4.72 -4.91
N LYS A 122 9.47 -4.64 -3.83
CA LYS A 122 10.85 -4.13 -3.92
C LYS A 122 11.68 -4.93 -4.91
N MET A 123 11.67 -6.26 -4.82
CA MET A 123 12.40 -7.11 -5.77
C MET A 123 11.90 -6.95 -7.21
N THR A 124 10.63 -6.60 -7.42
CA THR A 124 10.10 -6.35 -8.76
C THR A 124 10.51 -4.99 -9.34
N VAL A 125 10.64 -3.96 -8.49
CA VAL A 125 10.97 -2.59 -8.92
C VAL A 125 12.49 -2.37 -9.00
N GLU A 126 13.28 -3.15 -8.25
CA GLU A 126 14.74 -3.01 -8.16
C GLU A 126 15.51 -3.93 -9.14
N ASN A 127 14.81 -4.75 -9.93
CA ASN A 127 15.36 -5.64 -10.98
C ASN A 127 14.91 -5.19 -12.37
#